data_AF-A0A4V0Z356-F1
#
_entry.id   AF-A0A4V0Z356-F1
#
_cell.length_a   1.000
_cell.length_b   1.000
_cell.length_c   1.000
_cell.angle_alpha   90.00
_cell.angle_beta   90.00
_cell.angle_gamma   90.00
#
_symmetry.space_group_name_H-M   'P 1'
#
loop_
_entity.id
_entity.type
_entity.pdbx_description
1 polymer ?
#
loop_
_entity_poly.entity_id
_entity_poly.type
_entity_poly.pdbx_seq_one_letter_code
_entity_poly.pdbx_strand_id
1 'polypeptide(L)'
;MNEADLSDTEMVVTVLQALQEEMTADLADLESRIREGTGDIRAEATDGDGEQAELRTARTAIHSGLASIREVLGWIEWIAETDPESKVSIAAQPLPTELTFPIH
;
A
#
# COMPACT_ATOMS: atom_id res chain seq x y z
N MET A 1 18.68 7.58 -29.32
CA MET A 1 17.89 6.76 -28.38
C MET A 1 16.91 7.72 -27.76
N ASN A 2 15.62 7.55 -28.04
CA ASN A 2 14.57 8.38 -27.44
C ASN A 2 14.38 7.84 -26.02
N GLU A 3 14.78 8.59 -25.00
CA GLU A 3 14.22 8.40 -23.66
C GLU A 3 12.71 8.52 -23.83
N ALA A 4 11.99 7.46 -23.47
CA ALA A 4 10.54 7.41 -23.59
C ALA A 4 9.98 8.56 -22.75
N ASP A 5 9.35 9.53 -23.43
CA ASP A 5 8.55 10.59 -22.85
C ASP A 5 7.28 9.95 -22.27
N LEU A 6 7.44 9.20 -21.17
CA LEU A 6 6.33 8.67 -20.39
C LEU A 6 5.64 9.87 -19.77
N SER A 7 4.31 9.95 -19.90
CA SER A 7 3.59 11.03 -19.21
C SER A 7 3.79 10.89 -17.70
N ASP A 8 3.77 12.00 -16.97
CA ASP A 8 3.91 12.00 -15.50
C ASP A 8 2.96 10.98 -14.84
N THR A 9 1.75 10.80 -15.40
CA THR A 9 0.77 9.81 -14.96
C THR A 9 1.24 8.36 -15.16
N GLU A 10 1.84 8.04 -16.30
CA GLU A 10 2.36 6.69 -16.58
C GLU A 10 3.54 6.35 -15.67
N MET A 11 4.39 7.34 -15.37
CA MET A 11 5.47 7.20 -14.39
C MET A 11 4.91 6.92 -12.98
N VAL A 12 3.89 7.68 -12.55
CA VAL A 12 3.23 7.48 -11.26
C VAL A 12 2.60 6.09 -11.16
N VAL A 13 1.89 5.63 -12.20
CA VAL A 13 1.31 4.28 -12.23
C VAL A 13 2.39 3.22 -12.09
N THR A 14 3.49 3.34 -12.84
CA THR A 14 4.62 2.40 -12.80
C THR A 14 5.24 2.34 -11.39
N VAL A 15 5.46 3.48 -10.76
CA VAL A 15 6.03 3.56 -9.40
C VAL A 15 5.08 2.97 -8.37
N LEU A 16 3.78 3.25 -8.45
CA LEU A 16 2.78 2.72 -7.53
C LEU A 16 2.63 1.20 -7.66
N GLN A 17 2.69 0.66 -8.89
CA GLN A 17 2.68 -0.77 -9.13
C GLN A 17 3.93 -1.46 -8.58
N ALA A 18 5.11 -0.87 -8.81
CA ALA A 18 6.37 -1.39 -8.24
C ALA A 18 6.34 -1.37 -6.70
N LEU A 19 5.83 -0.30 -6.09
CA LEU A 19 5.67 -0.23 -4.65
C LEU A 19 4.66 -1.25 -4.12
N GLN A 20 3.56 -1.49 -4.85
CA GLN A 20 2.59 -2.53 -4.49
C GLN A 20 3.23 -3.93 -4.49
N GLU A 21 4.07 -4.23 -5.47
CA GLU A 21 4.79 -5.50 -5.56
C GLU A 21 5.75 -5.68 -4.38
N GLU A 22 6.57 -4.67 -4.09
CA GLU A 22 7.52 -4.71 -2.97
C GLU A 22 6.80 -4.87 -1.63
N MET A 23 5.75 -4.07 -1.37
CA MET A 23 4.97 -4.19 -0.14
C MET A 23 4.25 -5.53 0.00
N THR A 24 3.90 -6.18 -1.12
CA THR A 24 3.33 -7.54 -1.12
C THR A 24 4.39 -8.57 -0.76
N ALA A 25 5.63 -8.41 -1.24
CA ALA A 25 6.75 -9.26 -0.86
C ALA A 25 7.09 -9.09 0.64
N ASP A 26 7.17 -7.86 1.12
CA ASP A 26 7.39 -7.54 2.54
C ASP A 26 6.31 -8.14 3.44
N LEU A 27 5.04 -8.08 3.00
CA LEU A 27 3.94 -8.70 3.73
C LEU A 27 4.12 -10.23 3.82
N ALA A 28 4.53 -10.88 2.73
CA ALA A 28 4.75 -12.32 2.72
C ALA A 28 5.89 -12.75 3.65
N ASP A 29 7.00 -12.00 3.66
CA ASP A 29 8.12 -12.21 4.60
C ASP A 29 7.66 -12.03 6.05
N LEU A 30 6.96 -10.93 6.32
CA LEU A 30 6.42 -10.63 7.64
C LEU A 30 5.45 -11.72 8.14
N GLU A 31 4.59 -12.23 7.27
CA GLU A 31 3.68 -13.33 7.59
C GLU A 31 4.42 -14.65 7.87
N SER A 32 5.57 -14.90 7.21
CA SER A 32 6.43 -16.04 7.56
C SER A 32 7.00 -15.88 8.95
N ARG A 33 7.56 -14.71 9.27
CA ARG A 33 8.15 -14.40 10.59
C ARG A 33 7.14 -14.50 11.73
N ILE A 34 5.91 -14.01 11.52
CA ILE A 34 4.82 -14.15 12.51
C ILE A 34 4.50 -15.64 12.75
N ARG A 35 4.46 -16.46 11.70
CA ARG A 35 4.16 -17.89 11.80
C ARG A 35 5.27 -18.65 12.50
N GLU A 36 6.52 -18.36 12.18
CA GLU A 36 7.72 -18.95 12.80
C GLU A 36 7.81 -18.58 14.28
N GLY A 37 7.64 -17.30 14.62
CA GLY A 37 7.58 -16.85 16.01
C GLY A 37 6.45 -17.53 16.79
N THR A 38 5.30 -17.78 16.16
CA THR A 38 4.19 -18.53 16.79
C THR A 38 4.56 -19.97 17.18
N GLY A 39 5.49 -20.59 16.45
CA GLY A 39 6.03 -21.92 16.76
C GLY A 39 6.95 -21.95 17.99
N ASP A 40 7.64 -20.84 18.27
CA ASP A 40 8.71 -20.74 19.29
C ASP A 40 8.22 -20.19 20.65
N ILE A 41 7.11 -19.46 20.68
CA ILE A 41 6.49 -18.90 21.93
C ILE A 41 6.17 -19.98 22.98
N ARG A 42 6.08 -21.26 22.60
CA ARG A 42 5.88 -22.33 23.57
C ARG A 42 7.09 -22.52 24.50
N ALA A 43 8.26 -21.96 24.16
CA ALA A 43 9.50 -22.10 24.92
C ALA A 43 9.83 -20.91 25.83
N GLU A 44 9.54 -19.65 25.46
CA GLU A 44 10.07 -18.46 26.18
C GLU A 44 9.03 -17.32 26.32
N ALA A 45 8.12 -17.45 27.28
CA ALA A 45 6.92 -16.61 27.40
C ALA A 45 7.10 -15.23 28.09
N THR A 46 8.26 -14.58 28.03
CA THR A 46 8.45 -13.25 28.66
C THR A 46 9.02 -12.14 27.78
N ASP A 47 9.84 -12.44 26.77
CA ASP A 47 10.35 -11.42 25.82
C ASP A 47 9.60 -11.42 24.46
N GLY A 48 8.93 -12.51 24.10
CA GLY A 48 8.28 -12.68 22.79
C GLY A 48 6.94 -11.95 22.58
N ASP A 49 6.37 -11.29 23.60
CA ASP A 49 5.06 -10.62 23.47
C ASP A 49 5.17 -9.24 22.80
N GLY A 50 6.25 -8.50 23.08
CA GLY A 50 6.52 -7.18 22.48
C GLY A 50 6.84 -7.27 20.99
N GLU A 51 7.74 -8.18 20.60
CA GLU A 51 8.10 -8.39 19.20
C GLU A 51 6.90 -8.83 18.36
N GLN A 52 6.05 -9.71 18.88
CA GLN A 52 4.82 -10.09 18.17
C GLN A 52 3.83 -8.95 18.00
N ALA A 53 3.71 -8.05 18.99
CA ALA A 53 2.86 -6.87 18.88
C ALA A 53 3.37 -5.92 17.78
N GLU A 54 4.69 -5.75 17.69
CA GLU A 54 5.34 -4.97 16.63
C GLU A 54 5.10 -5.58 15.25
N LEU A 55 5.27 -6.90 15.09
CA LEU A 55 5.02 -7.59 13.82
C LEU A 55 3.55 -7.47 13.38
N ARG A 56 2.59 -7.57 14.31
CA ARG A 56 1.15 -7.36 14.00
C ARG A 56 0.85 -5.91 13.60
N THR A 57 1.52 -4.95 14.24
CA THR A 57 1.41 -3.53 13.91
C THR A 57 1.95 -3.26 12.51
N ALA A 58 3.13 -3.77 12.19
CA ALA A 58 3.73 -3.71 10.86
C ALA A 58 2.81 -4.34 9.80
N ARG A 59 2.20 -5.51 10.10
CA ARG A 59 1.26 -6.18 9.19
C ARG A 59 0.05 -5.31 8.89
N THR A 60 -0.49 -4.66 9.91
CA THR A 60 -1.63 -3.74 9.75
C THR A 60 -1.24 -2.54 8.90
N ALA A 61 -0.06 -1.95 9.15
CA ALA A 61 0.44 -0.82 8.37
C ALA A 61 0.64 -1.17 6.89
N ILE A 62 1.22 -2.35 6.59
CA ILE A 62 1.42 -2.80 5.20
C ILE A 62 0.09 -3.03 4.50
N HIS A 63 -0.89 -3.68 5.15
CA HIS A 63 -2.23 -3.84 4.58
C HIS A 63 -2.90 -2.50 4.28
N SER A 64 -2.81 -1.53 5.20
CA SER A 64 -3.35 -0.19 4.99
C SER A 64 -2.68 0.52 3.81
N GLY A 65 -1.35 0.45 3.71
CA GLY A 65 -0.63 1.05 2.58
C GLY A 65 -0.98 0.40 1.24
N LEU A 66 -1.10 -0.94 1.18
CA LEU A 66 -1.57 -1.66 -0.01
C LEU A 66 -2.99 -1.24 -0.42
N ALA A 67 -3.88 -1.01 0.54
CA ALA A 67 -5.22 -0.51 0.27
C ALA A 67 -5.17 0.90 -0.35
N SER A 68 -4.39 1.82 0.23
CA SER A 68 -4.25 3.18 -0.30
C SER A 68 -3.62 3.22 -1.70
N ILE A 69 -2.65 2.36 -2.00
CA ILE A 69 -2.09 2.27 -3.36
C ILE A 69 -3.16 1.84 -4.37
N ARG A 70 -3.97 0.82 -4.03
CA ARG A 70 -5.07 0.36 -4.89
C ARG A 70 -6.12 1.44 -5.10
N GLU A 71 -6.43 2.21 -4.07
CA GLU A 71 -7.34 3.35 -4.18
C GLU A 71 -6.79 4.38 -5.18
N VAL A 72 -5.52 4.80 -5.05
CA VAL A 72 -4.92 5.78 -5.96
C VAL A 72 -4.88 5.26 -7.40
N LEU A 73 -4.51 4.00 -7.62
CA LEU A 73 -4.52 3.40 -8.96
C LEU A 73 -5.93 3.40 -9.57
N GLY A 74 -6.95 2.99 -8.81
CA GLY A 74 -8.34 3.02 -9.28
C GLY A 74 -8.85 4.44 -9.58
N TRP A 75 -8.39 5.45 -8.83
CA TRP A 75 -8.70 6.86 -9.13
C TRP A 75 -8.05 7.32 -10.43
N ILE A 76 -6.80 6.93 -10.70
CA ILE A 76 -6.11 7.26 -11.96
C ILE A 76 -6.83 6.60 -13.14
N GLU A 77 -7.18 5.32 -13.02
CA GLU A 77 -7.93 4.58 -14.05
C GLU A 77 -9.28 5.24 -14.34
N TRP A 78 -10.04 5.58 -13.28
CA TRP A 78 -11.34 6.24 -13.43
C TRP A 78 -11.25 7.60 -14.13
N ILE A 79 -10.23 8.42 -13.82
CA ILE A 79 -9.99 9.70 -14.49
C ILE A 79 -9.65 9.48 -15.96
N ALA A 80 -8.78 8.52 -16.26
CA ALA A 80 -8.37 8.21 -17.63
C ALA A 80 -9.55 7.73 -18.51
N GLU A 81 -10.51 6.99 -17.93
CA GLU A 81 -11.73 6.56 -18.64
C GLU A 81 -12.73 7.72 -18.85
N THR A 82 -12.83 8.64 -17.89
CA THR A 82 -13.86 9.68 -17.89
C THR A 82 -13.45 10.92 -18.71
N ASP A 83 -12.16 11.19 -18.88
CA ASP A 83 -11.66 12.34 -19.63
C ASP A 83 -10.34 12.03 -20.40
N PRO A 84 -10.44 11.36 -21.57
CA PRO A 84 -9.26 10.92 -22.33
C PRO A 84 -8.51 12.05 -23.06
N GLU A 85 -9.07 13.26 -23.15
CA GLU A 85 -8.45 14.41 -23.83
C GLU A 85 -7.90 15.49 -22.89
N SER A 86 -8.28 15.47 -21.62
CA SER A 86 -7.75 16.44 -20.66
C SER A 86 -6.28 16.16 -20.37
N LYS A 87 -5.44 17.13 -20.73
CA LYS A 87 -4.15 17.33 -20.06
C LYS A 87 -4.45 17.64 -18.59
N VAL A 88 -4.69 16.58 -17.80
CA VAL A 88 -4.93 16.72 -16.37
C VAL A 88 -3.62 17.16 -15.74
N SER A 89 -3.44 18.48 -15.65
CA SER A 89 -2.54 19.06 -14.67
C SER A 89 -3.19 18.75 -13.32
N ILE A 90 -2.88 17.58 -12.75
CA ILE A 90 -3.33 17.19 -11.42
C ILE A 90 -2.59 18.13 -10.46
N ALA A 91 -3.15 19.31 -10.22
CA ALA A 91 -2.91 20.01 -8.98
C ALA A 91 -3.34 19.03 -7.89
N ALA A 92 -2.38 18.51 -7.13
CA ALA A 92 -2.58 17.58 -6.03
C ALA A 92 -3.64 18.14 -5.07
N GLN A 93 -4.91 17.88 -5.33
CA GLN A 93 -5.96 18.15 -4.38
C GLN A 93 -5.80 17.08 -3.29
N PRO A 94 -5.67 17.49 -2.01
CA PRO A 94 -5.52 16.55 -0.92
C PRO A 94 -6.73 15.61 -0.91
N LEU A 95 -6.47 14.34 -0.63
CA LEU A 95 -7.52 13.34 -0.45
C LEU A 95 -8.56 13.86 0.55
N PRO A 96 -9.87 13.64 0.31
CA PRO A 96 -10.91 14.01 1.26
C PRO A 96 -10.59 13.39 2.63
N THR A 97 -10.31 14.24 3.61
CA THR A 97 -9.85 13.82 4.94
C THR A 97 -11.00 13.25 5.79
N GLU A 98 -12.24 13.40 5.36
CA GLU A 98 -13.41 12.95 6.12
C GLU A 98 -13.89 11.57 5.69
N LEU A 99 -13.44 10.54 6.42
CA LEU A 99 -14.14 9.26 6.51
C LEU A 99 -15.47 9.46 7.26
N THR A 100 -16.49 9.98 6.56
CA THR A 100 -17.84 10.05 7.13
C THR A 100 -18.54 8.71 6.90
N PHE A 101 -18.13 7.68 7.64
CA PHE A 101 -18.94 6.48 7.80
C PHE A 101 -19.36 6.35 9.27
N PRO A 102 -20.64 6.52 9.61
CA PRO A 102 -21.13 6.15 10.92
C PRO A 102 -21.11 4.63 11.00
N ILE A 103 -20.20 4.08 11.80
CA ILE A 103 -20.31 2.69 12.23
C ILE A 103 -21.44 2.66 13.26
N HIS A 104 -22.58 2.08 12.87
CA HIS A 104 -23.71 1.77 13.75
C HIS A 104 -23.49 0.44 14.47
#